data_AF-A0A2S6ZES7-F1
#
_entry.id   AF-A0A2S6ZES7-F1
#
_cell.length_a   1.000
_cell.length_b   1.000
_cell.length_c   1.000
_cell.angle_alpha   90.00
_cell.angle_beta   90.00
_cell.angle_gamma   90.00
#
_symmetry.space_group_name_H-M   'P 1'
#
loop_
_entity.id
_entity.type
_entity.pdbx_description
1 polymer ?
#
loop_
_entity_poly.entity_id
_entity_poly.type
_entity_poly.pdbx_seq_one_letter_code
_entity_poly.pdbx_strand_id
1 'polypeptide(L)'
;MPVLLSLKDRKVYTGWLEWIPPLRADASPYLRLIPVGSGYRDAQTLRGVVTENCSKDIVSGSALPAAEVVCTGDIANASLFDPDVFDRFSGEPAEAERGEPKWDDTAAQAPRPRAAGAE
;
A
#
# COMPACT_ATOMS: atom_id res chain seq x y z
N MET A 1 -12.65 15.61 5.53
CA MET A 1 -11.45 14.84 5.94
C MET A 1 -11.15 13.84 4.84
N PRO A 2 -9.96 13.86 4.23
CA PRO A 2 -9.61 12.92 3.17
C PRO A 2 -9.33 11.54 3.73
N VAL A 3 -9.62 10.50 2.95
CA VAL A 3 -9.45 9.10 3.29
C VAL A 3 -8.59 8.40 2.24
N LEU A 4 -7.95 7.31 2.67
CA LEU A 4 -7.26 6.34 1.85
C LEU A 4 -8.03 5.02 1.95
N LEU A 5 -8.50 4.51 0.82
CA LEU A 5 -9.14 3.21 0.72
C LEU A 5 -8.22 2.26 -0.03
N SER A 6 -7.88 1.12 0.58
CA SER A 6 -7.21 0.01 -0.09
C SER A 6 -8.22 -1.11 -0.30
N LEU A 7 -8.37 -1.55 -1.56
CA LEU A 7 -9.30 -2.60 -1.93
C LEU A 7 -8.60 -3.96 -2.00
N LYS A 8 -9.39 -5.03 -1.92
CA LYS A 8 -8.92 -6.43 -1.98
C LYS A 8 -8.23 -6.77 -3.31
N ASP A 9 -8.63 -6.13 -4.40
CA ASP A 9 -8.02 -6.29 -5.73
C ASP A 9 -6.71 -5.49 -5.89
N ARG A 10 -6.22 -4.87 -4.80
CA ARG A 10 -5.06 -3.99 -4.70
C ARG A 10 -5.27 -2.59 -5.25
N LYS A 11 -6.46 -2.21 -5.73
CA LYS A 11 -6.71 -0.80 -6.06
C LYS A 11 -6.64 0.06 -4.81
N VAL A 12 -6.23 1.31 -5.01
CA VAL A 12 -6.14 2.31 -3.97
C VAL A 12 -6.85 3.56 -4.45
N TYR A 13 -7.66 4.15 -3.58
CA TYR A 13 -8.29 5.45 -3.80
C TYR A 13 -7.92 6.41 -2.68
N THR A 14 -7.60 7.64 -3.03
CA THR A 14 -7.50 8.76 -2.10
C THR A 14 -8.57 9.77 -2.43
N GLY A 15 -9.25 10.33 -1.44
CA GLY A 15 -10.31 11.29 -1.72
C GLY A 15 -11.19 11.63 -0.53
N TRP A 16 -12.38 12.16 -0.79
CA TRP A 16 -13.35 12.51 0.24
C TRP A 16 -14.56 11.60 0.17
N LEU A 17 -15.06 11.20 1.33
CA LEU A 17 -16.35 10.50 1.41
C LEU A 17 -17.47 11.50 1.13
N GLU A 18 -18.23 11.23 0.08
CA GLU A 18 -19.45 11.97 -0.24
C GLU A 18 -20.64 11.40 0.54
N TRP A 19 -20.69 10.07 0.65
CA TRP A 19 -21.82 9.39 1.29
C TRP A 19 -21.41 8.04 1.87
N ILE A 20 -21.99 7.72 3.03
CA ILE A 20 -21.85 6.46 3.75
C ILE A 20 -23.26 5.92 4.01
N PRO A 21 -23.51 4.63 3.77
CA PRO A 21 -24.83 4.04 3.96
C PRO A 21 -25.17 3.98 5.46
N PRO A 22 -26.45 4.09 5.83
CA PRO A 22 -26.89 3.75 7.19
C PRO A 22 -26.51 2.30 7.51
N LEU A 23 -26.08 2.03 8.76
CA LEU A 23 -25.80 0.67 9.20
C LEU A 23 -27.06 -0.20 9.10
N ARG A 24 -27.12 -1.05 8.08
CA ARG A 24 -28.21 -1.97 7.80
C ARG A 24 -27.64 -3.35 7.49
N ALA A 25 -28.15 -4.37 8.18
CA ALA A 25 -27.65 -5.73 8.10
C ALA A 25 -28.13 -6.49 6.85
N ASP A 26 -29.12 -5.94 6.14
CA ASP A 26 -29.86 -6.58 5.05
C ASP A 26 -29.48 -6.07 3.64
N ALA A 27 -28.56 -5.12 3.54
CA ALA A 27 -28.10 -4.57 2.26
C ALA A 27 -26.60 -4.79 2.07
N SER A 28 -26.16 -5.09 0.84
CA SER A 28 -24.75 -4.99 0.45
C SER A 28 -24.33 -3.51 0.50
N PRO A 29 -23.63 -3.05 1.55
CA PRO A 29 -23.39 -1.63 1.71
C PRO A 29 -22.32 -1.19 0.70
N TYR A 30 -22.48 0.02 0.18
CA TYR A 30 -21.47 0.68 -0.63
C TYR A 30 -21.31 2.11 -0.12
N LEU A 31 -20.15 2.71 -0.32
CA LEU A 31 -19.91 4.13 -0.06
C LEU A 31 -19.70 4.86 -1.38
N ARG A 32 -19.85 6.19 -1.35
CA ARG A 32 -19.50 7.07 -2.47
C ARG A 32 -18.32 7.93 -2.07
N LEU A 33 -17.28 7.93 -2.91
CA LEU A 33 -16.04 8.66 -2.70
C LEU A 33 -15.82 9.60 -3.88
N ILE A 34 -15.49 10.86 -3.63
CA ILE A 34 -14.94 11.77 -4.65
C ILE A 34 -13.43 11.53 -4.70
N PRO A 35 -12.90 10.85 -5.74
CA PRO A 35 -11.49 10.54 -5.81
C PRO A 35 -10.67 11.81 -6.13
N VAL A 36 -9.59 11.99 -5.37
CA VAL A 36 -8.50 12.94 -5.64
C VAL A 36 -7.37 12.26 -6.38
N GLY A 37 -7.18 10.96 -6.12
CA GLY A 37 -6.22 10.14 -6.83
C GLY A 37 -6.61 8.67 -6.77
N SER A 38 -6.12 7.92 -7.75
CA SER A 38 -6.29 6.47 -7.83
C SER A 38 -4.98 5.78 -8.19
N GLY A 39 -4.88 4.52 -7.83
CA GLY A 39 -3.68 3.73 -8.02
C GLY A 39 -3.89 2.27 -7.68
N TYR A 40 -2.78 1.55 -7.55
CA TYR A 40 -2.77 0.17 -7.10
C TYR A 40 -1.56 -0.12 -6.21
N ARG A 41 -1.66 -1.18 -5.40
CA ARG A 41 -0.53 -1.74 -4.68
C ARG A 41 0.18 -2.77 -5.54
N ASP A 42 1.47 -2.62 -5.70
CA ASP A 42 2.29 -3.62 -6.38
C ASP A 42 2.22 -4.97 -5.64
N ALA A 43 2.17 -6.08 -6.39
CA ALA A 43 2.00 -7.41 -5.80
C ALA A 43 3.24 -7.87 -5.02
N GLN A 44 4.43 -7.45 -5.43
CA GLN A 44 5.69 -7.96 -4.90
C GLN A 44 6.22 -7.06 -3.78
N THR A 45 6.16 -5.76 -3.99
CA THR A 45 6.72 -4.75 -3.08
C THR A 45 5.69 -4.17 -2.12
N LEU A 46 4.39 -4.40 -2.36
CA LEU A 46 3.26 -3.85 -1.60
C LEU A 46 3.16 -2.31 -1.60
N ARG A 47 4.04 -1.62 -2.34
CA ARG A 47 4.10 -0.16 -2.47
C ARG A 47 2.92 0.37 -3.29
N GLY A 48 2.51 1.59 -2.97
CA GLY A 48 1.48 2.30 -3.72
C GLY A 48 2.04 2.88 -5.03
N VAL A 49 1.37 2.59 -6.14
CA VAL A 49 1.64 3.19 -7.44
C VAL A 49 0.44 4.07 -7.80
N VAL A 50 0.65 5.38 -7.85
CA VAL A 50 -0.37 6.35 -8.28
C VAL A 50 -0.46 6.33 -9.79
N THR A 51 -1.64 6.04 -10.34
CA THR A 51 -1.88 6.01 -11.78
C THR A 51 -2.66 7.23 -12.26
N GLU A 52 -3.49 7.81 -11.39
CA GLU A 52 -4.34 8.95 -11.74
C GLU A 52 -4.33 9.97 -10.61
N ASN A 53 -4.23 11.24 -11.01
CA ASN A 53 -4.26 12.37 -10.09
C ASN A 53 -5.32 13.37 -10.57
N CYS A 54 -6.48 13.33 -9.93
CA CYS A 54 -7.63 14.18 -10.18
C CYS A 54 -7.59 15.48 -9.36
N SER A 55 -6.52 15.76 -8.62
CA SER A 55 -6.43 16.94 -7.74
C SER A 55 -6.54 18.25 -8.52
N LYS A 56 -6.01 18.28 -9.75
CA LYS A 56 -6.02 19.47 -10.61
C LYS A 56 -7.42 19.82 -11.09
N ASP A 57 -8.24 18.82 -11.39
CA ASP A 57 -9.62 19.03 -11.86
C ASP A 57 -10.49 19.62 -10.76
N ILE A 58 -10.31 19.12 -9.53
CA ILE A 58 -11.02 19.60 -8.34
C ILE A 58 -10.66 21.04 -8.00
N VAL A 59 -9.38 21.41 -8.12
CA VAL A 59 -8.90 22.77 -7.80
C VAL A 59 -9.26 23.78 -8.89
N SER A 60 -9.36 23.35 -10.15
CA SER A 60 -9.67 24.23 -11.28
C SER A 60 -11.14 24.63 -11.37
N GLY A 61 -12.00 24.09 -10.49
CA GLY A 61 -13.44 24.33 -10.54
C GLY A 61 -14.12 23.73 -11.77
N SER A 62 -13.46 22.78 -12.45
CA SER A 62 -14.13 21.96 -13.47
C SER A 62 -15.14 21.04 -12.79
N ALA A 63 -16.01 20.38 -13.56
CA ALA A 63 -16.96 19.43 -12.99
C ALA A 63 -16.20 18.43 -12.10
N LEU A 64 -16.55 18.39 -10.81
CA LEU A 64 -15.95 17.44 -9.87
C LEU A 64 -16.04 16.03 -10.49
N PRO A 65 -14.98 15.22 -10.39
CA PRO A 65 -15.04 13.85 -10.88
C PRO A 65 -16.24 13.14 -10.25
N ALA A 66 -16.93 12.34 -11.05
CA ALA A 66 -18.07 11.57 -10.57
C ALA A 66 -17.64 10.74 -9.36
N ALA A 67 -18.51 10.69 -8.35
CA ALA A 67 -18.20 9.91 -7.17
C ALA A 67 -18.12 8.42 -7.52
N GLU A 68 -17.01 7.80 -7.12
CA GLU A 68 -16.78 6.38 -7.25
C GLU A 68 -17.58 5.60 -6.21
N VAL A 69 -18.23 4.54 -6.67
CA VAL A 69 -19.03 3.65 -5.82
C VAL A 69 -18.17 2.48 -5.39
N VAL A 70 -17.91 2.38 -4.10
CA VAL A 70 -17.07 1.32 -3.53
C VAL A 70 -17.91 0.43 -2.62
N CYS A 71 -18.04 -0.84 -2.97
CA CYS A 71 -18.66 -1.83 -2.10
C CYS A 71 -17.85 -1.98 -0.81
N THR A 72 -18.49 -1.90 0.35
CA THR A 72 -17.77 -2.00 1.64
C THR A 72 -17.13 -3.37 1.82
N GLY A 73 -17.71 -4.41 1.21
CA GLY A 73 -17.15 -5.75 1.19
C GLY A 73 -15.83 -5.88 0.43
N ASP A 74 -15.50 -4.94 -0.47
CA ASP A 74 -14.27 -4.95 -1.25
C ASP A 74 -13.14 -4.15 -0.59
N ILE A 75 -13.45 -3.40 0.46
CA ILE A 75 -12.47 -2.63 1.22
C ILE A 75 -11.65 -3.60 2.08
N ALA A 76 -10.34 -3.64 1.82
CA ALA A 76 -9.39 -4.37 2.65
C ALA A 76 -8.90 -3.52 3.82
N ASN A 77 -8.73 -2.21 3.61
CA ASN A 77 -8.36 -1.26 4.64
C ASN A 77 -8.90 0.15 4.33
N ALA A 78 -9.23 0.90 5.38
CA ALA A 78 -9.62 2.31 5.30
C ALA A 78 -8.89 3.11 6.38
N SER A 79 -8.24 4.19 5.99
CA SER A 79 -7.54 5.09 6.92
C SER A 79 -7.79 6.55 6.57
N LEU A 80 -7.43 7.44 7.50
CA LEU A 80 -7.29 8.84 7.17
C LEU A 80 -6.14 9.00 6.17
N PHE A 81 -6.31 9.89 5.22
CA PHE A 81 -5.24 10.19 4.28
C PHE A 81 -4.26 11.15 4.94
N ASP A 82 -3.00 10.69 5.04
CA ASP A 82 -1.85 11.47 5.46
C ASP A 82 -0.86 11.49 4.29
N PRO A 83 -0.59 12.67 3.69
CA PRO A 83 0.29 12.77 2.53
C PRO A 83 1.73 12.36 2.83
N ASP A 84 2.26 12.70 4.01
CA ASP A 84 3.65 12.38 4.37
C ASP A 84 3.85 10.88 4.55
N VAL A 85 2.85 10.20 5.12
CA VAL A 85 2.85 8.73 5.24
C VAL A 85 2.70 8.11 3.85
N PHE A 86 1.75 8.59 3.05
CA PHE A 86 1.50 8.05 1.72
C PHE A 86 2.73 8.14 0.83
N ASP A 87 3.43 9.27 0.82
CA ASP A 87 4.64 9.51 0.01
C ASP A 87 5.81 8.62 0.43
N ARG A 88 5.90 8.14 1.68
CA ARG A 88 6.93 7.17 2.09
C ARG A 88 6.68 5.78 1.53
N PHE A 89 5.42 5.42 1.34
CA PHE A 89 4.99 4.11 0.85
C PHE A 89 4.69 4.10 -0.66
N SER A 90 4.71 5.26 -1.31
CA SER A 90 4.56 5.43 -2.75
C SER A 90 5.84 5.94 -3.37
N GLY A 91 6.25 5.38 -4.51
CA GLY A 91 7.52 5.73 -5.17
C GLY A 91 8.44 4.54 -5.42
N GLU A 92 9.51 4.79 -6.17
CA GLU A 92 10.54 3.80 -6.47
C GLU A 92 11.29 3.39 -5.21
N PRO A 93 11.72 2.12 -5.09
CA PRO A 93 12.59 1.72 -4.00
C PRO A 93 13.82 2.62 -4.02
N ALA A 94 14.13 3.29 -2.92
CA ALA A 94 15.47 3.81 -2.71
C ALA A 94 16.43 2.62 -2.92
N GLU A 95 17.44 2.76 -3.77
CA GLU A 95 18.42 1.71 -4.09
C GLU A 95 19.14 1.10 -2.86
N ALA A 96 18.86 1.61 -1.66
CA ALA A 96 19.47 1.23 -0.39
C ALA A 96 19.05 -0.15 0.18
N GLU A 97 18.00 -0.81 -0.32
CA GLU A 97 17.60 -2.13 0.21
C GLU A 97 18.11 -3.34 -0.59
N ARG A 98 19.07 -3.14 -1.50
CA ARG A 98 19.83 -4.24 -2.12
C ARG A 98 21.17 -4.48 -1.42
N GLY A 99 21.20 -4.28 -0.10
CA GLY A 99 22.29 -4.76 0.74
C GLY A 99 22.19 -6.28 0.83
N GLU A 100 22.97 -6.98 0.00
CA GLU A 100 23.20 -8.41 0.16
C GLU A 100 23.56 -8.69 1.64
N PRO A 101 22.99 -9.74 2.26
CA PRO A 101 23.43 -10.12 3.60
C PRO A 101 24.89 -10.55 3.50
N LYS A 102 25.79 -9.67 3.92
CA LYS A 102 27.20 -9.99 4.10
C LYS A 102 27.25 -11.00 5.25
N TRP A 103 27.28 -12.27 4.88
CA TRP A 103 27.55 -13.35 5.83
C TRP A 103 28.99 -13.13 6.29
N ASP A 104 29.16 -12.58 7.49
CA ASP A 104 30.47 -12.51 8.12
C ASP A 104 30.94 -13.94 8.37
N ASP A 105 31.93 -14.38 7.58
CA ASP A 105 32.66 -15.64 7.74
C ASP A 105 33.48 -15.61 9.03
N THR A 106 32.84 -15.69 10.19
CA THR A 106 33.53 -15.85 11.47
C THR A 106 32.78 -16.83 12.37
N ALA A 107 32.67 -18.08 11.94
CA ALA A 107 32.47 -19.22 12.84
C ALA A 107 32.65 -20.55 12.12
N ALA A 108 33.90 -21.03 11.98
CA ALA A 108 34.22 -22.47 11.96
C ALA A 108 35.74 -22.73 11.86
N GLN A 109 36.50 -22.41 12.90
CA GLN A 109 37.71 -23.20 13.19
C GLN A 109 37.29 -24.38 14.06
N ALA A 110 36.89 -25.47 13.42
CA ALA A 110 36.81 -26.77 14.08
C ALA A 110 38.24 -27.32 14.26
N PRO A 111 38.65 -27.79 15.45
CA PRO A 111 39.93 -28.45 15.61
C PRO A 111 39.90 -29.80 14.88
N ARG A 112 40.87 -30.02 13.97
CA ARG A 112 41.07 -31.31 13.30
C ARG A 112 41.50 -32.37 14.34
N PRO A 113 40.92 -33.58 14.35
CA PRO A 113 41.50 -34.68 15.12
C PRO A 113 42.82 -35.11 14.47
N ARG A 114 43.88 -35.17 15.28
CA ARG A 114 45.20 -35.67 14.90
C ARG A 114 45.12 -37.19 14.81
N ALA A 115 45.40 -37.75 13.64
CA ALA A 115 45.64 -39.18 13.47
C ALA A 115 47.13 -39.49 13.62
N ALA A 116 47.47 -40.38 14.56
CA ALA A 116 48.68 -41.21 14.68
C ALA A 116 48.52 -41.95 16.03
N GLY A 117 48.74 -43.25 16.23
CA GLY A 117 49.41 -44.35 15.53
C GLY A 117 49.63 -45.41 16.64
N ALA A 118 49.22 -46.65 16.43
CA ALA A 118 50.10 -47.82 16.47
C ALA A 118 51.03 -47.95 17.70
N GLU A 119 50.60 -48.74 18.69
CA GLU A 119 51.33 -49.89 19.26
C GLU A 119 50.38 -50.78 20.10
#